data_AF-A0A1G5V2Y4-F1
#
_entry.id   AF-A0A1G5V2Y4-F1
#
_cell.length_a   1.000
_cell.length_b   1.000
_cell.length_c   1.000
_cell.angle_alpha   90.00
_cell.angle_beta   90.00
_cell.angle_gamma   90.00
#
_symmetry.space_group_name_H-M   'P 1'
#
loop_
_entity.id
_entity.type
_entity.pdbx_description
1 polymer ?
#
loop_
_entity_poly.entity_id
_entity_poly.type
_entity_poly.pdbx_seq_one_letter_code
_entity_poly.pdbx_strand_id
1 'polypeptide(L)'
;MKSKLSELTRAERYALGQIGRVKRNRSSWKASPALMRLREIEKVIKARHGSVLPETDDADLYIRAAAFSCTGQDMRQWCARWAPWASPDLIKLIATAAAKRRHMMSANGVAGMLMVSMEERTRLGLNTIGACDMSLQDRQELTKQRKRERDRSLVEQKRRAAGKVDRASYLAAHAVSRDKPWEVEGISRRTWYRRGTGQSRVEVLHTGGDTLVPTIPPVPVISKQSSGKAGRRGSGDHPPAGYQGAAPHGSGDKINEEAA
;
A
#
# COMPACT_ATOMS: atom_id res chain seq x y z
N MET A 1 -62.11 3.27 -8.99
CA MET A 1 -61.51 2.05 -8.41
C MET A 1 -60.07 2.36 -8.03
N LYS A 2 -59.78 2.58 -6.73
CA LYS A 2 -58.40 2.81 -6.27
C LYS A 2 -57.66 1.47 -6.28
N SER A 3 -56.47 1.44 -6.89
CA SER A 3 -55.67 0.22 -7.09
C SER A 3 -55.35 -0.44 -5.74
N LYS A 4 -55.60 -1.75 -5.63
CA LYS A 4 -55.27 -2.60 -4.46
C LYS A 4 -53.81 -2.50 -3.99
N LEU A 5 -52.93 -1.89 -4.79
CA LEU A 5 -51.52 -1.67 -4.46
C LEU A 5 -51.28 -0.59 -3.39
N SER A 6 -52.20 0.37 -3.20
CA SER A 6 -52.01 1.44 -2.20
C SER A 6 -52.25 1.00 -0.76
N GLU A 7 -52.87 -0.17 -0.56
CA GLU A 7 -53.22 -0.72 0.76
C GLU A 7 -52.15 -1.69 1.30
N LEU A 8 -51.14 -2.04 0.49
CA LEU A 8 -50.10 -2.98 0.89
C LEU A 8 -49.12 -2.37 1.88
N THR A 9 -48.84 -3.12 2.94
CA THR A 9 -47.82 -2.80 3.93
C THR A 9 -46.43 -2.79 3.27
N ARG A 10 -45.48 -2.10 3.91
CA ARG A 10 -44.09 -2.02 3.42
C ARG A 10 -43.42 -3.40 3.33
N ALA A 11 -43.79 -4.32 4.23
CA ALA A 11 -43.29 -5.69 4.24
C ALA A 11 -43.83 -6.51 3.06
N GLU A 12 -45.12 -6.38 2.74
CA GLU A 12 -45.74 -7.04 1.59
C GLU A 12 -45.19 -6.50 0.26
N ARG A 13 -44.96 -5.18 0.17
CA ARG A 13 -44.26 -4.58 -0.98
C ARG A 13 -42.82 -5.07 -1.13
N TYR A 14 -42.14 -5.37 -0.02
CA TYR A 14 -40.82 -6.00 -0.03
C TYR A 14 -40.87 -7.45 -0.50
N ALA A 15 -41.84 -8.23 -0.04
CA ALA A 15 -42.03 -9.62 -0.43
C ALA A 15 -42.39 -9.77 -1.92
N LEU A 16 -43.18 -8.84 -2.45
CA LEU A 16 -43.55 -8.76 -3.87
C LEU A 16 -42.45 -8.16 -4.77
N GLY A 17 -41.26 -7.85 -4.23
CA GLY A 17 -40.14 -7.29 -4.99
C GLY A 17 -40.35 -5.85 -5.48
N GLN A 18 -41.42 -5.18 -5.05
CA GLN A 18 -41.77 -3.81 -5.43
C GLN A 18 -40.85 -2.77 -4.77
N ILE A 19 -40.22 -3.13 -3.64
CA ILE A 19 -39.19 -2.33 -2.97
C ILE A 19 -37.92 -3.16 -2.94
N GLY A 20 -36.89 -2.73 -3.68
CA GLY A 20 -35.58 -3.38 -3.66
C GLY A 20 -34.94 -3.29 -2.27
N ARG A 21 -34.23 -4.33 -1.83
CA ARG A 21 -33.38 -4.27 -0.62
C ARG A 21 -32.42 -3.10 -0.78
N VAL A 22 -32.58 -2.07 0.04
CA VAL A 22 -31.63 -0.96 0.11
C VAL A 22 -30.30 -1.55 0.55
N LYS A 23 -29.40 -1.82 -0.41
CA LYS A 23 -28.00 -2.09 -0.12
C LYS A 23 -27.48 -0.82 0.54
N ARG A 24 -27.37 -0.83 1.87
CA ARG A 24 -26.72 0.26 2.60
C ARG A 24 -25.30 0.32 2.08
N ASN A 25 -24.99 1.32 1.25
CA ASN A 25 -23.64 1.54 0.79
C ASN A 25 -22.75 1.74 2.02
N ARG A 26 -21.66 0.98 2.14
CA ARG A 26 -20.64 1.15 3.19
C ARG A 26 -20.11 2.60 3.27
N SER A 27 -20.28 3.40 2.21
CA SER A 27 -19.89 4.80 2.14
C SER A 27 -20.67 5.76 3.06
N SER A 28 -21.83 5.36 3.60
CA SER A 28 -22.55 6.20 4.56
C SER A 28 -22.04 6.08 6.00
N TRP A 29 -21.19 5.09 6.29
CA TRP A 29 -20.65 4.90 7.62
C TRP A 29 -19.49 5.87 7.87
N LYS A 30 -19.69 6.83 8.76
CA LYS A 30 -18.62 7.72 9.23
C LYS A 30 -17.83 7.00 10.31
N ALA A 31 -16.58 6.64 10.02
CA ALA A 31 -15.67 6.13 11.03
C ALA A 31 -15.51 7.19 12.11
N SER A 32 -15.87 6.87 13.36
CA SER A 32 -15.70 7.77 14.51
C SER A 32 -14.41 7.38 15.25
N PRO A 33 -13.34 8.20 15.20
CA PRO A 33 -12.11 7.91 15.93
C PRO A 33 -12.32 7.77 17.44
N ALA A 34 -13.26 8.53 17.99
CA ALA A 34 -13.68 8.43 19.38
C ALA A 34 -14.24 7.03 19.70
N LEU A 35 -15.16 6.54 18.87
CA LEU A 35 -15.76 5.21 19.06
C LEU A 35 -14.73 4.10 18.84
N MET A 36 -13.87 4.24 17.83
CA MET A 36 -12.75 3.31 17.60
C MET A 36 -11.82 3.25 18.81
N ARG A 37 -11.47 4.40 19.41
CA ARG A 37 -10.68 4.48 20.64
C ARG A 37 -11.34 3.75 21.80
N LEU A 38 -12.63 3.98 22.03
CA LEU A 38 -13.36 3.29 23.10
C LEU A 38 -13.32 1.76 22.89
N ARG A 39 -13.55 1.29 21.66
CA ARG A 39 -13.48 -0.15 21.34
C ARG A 39 -12.06 -0.71 21.48
N GLU A 40 -11.03 0.06 21.18
CA GLU A 40 -9.65 -0.32 21.40
C GLU A 40 -9.30 -0.42 22.88
N ILE A 41 -9.80 0.48 23.72
CA ILE A 41 -9.66 0.37 25.18
C ILE A 41 -10.34 -0.90 25.69
N GLU A 42 -11.57 -1.18 25.23
CA GLU A 42 -12.26 -2.43 25.54
C GLU A 42 -11.45 -3.67 25.12
N LYS A 43 -10.76 -3.63 23.97
CA LYS A 43 -9.86 -4.73 23.56
C LYS A 43 -8.69 -4.90 24.51
N VAL A 44 -8.08 -3.81 24.98
CA VAL A 44 -6.98 -3.87 25.96
C VAL A 44 -7.48 -4.49 27.27
N ILE A 45 -8.65 -4.07 27.75
CA ILE A 45 -9.27 -4.66 28.96
C ILE A 45 -9.50 -6.15 28.74
N LYS A 46 -10.07 -6.57 27.60
CA LYS A 46 -10.28 -7.99 27.30
C LYS A 46 -8.99 -8.78 27.26
N ALA A 47 -7.93 -8.21 26.67
CA ALA A 47 -6.65 -8.89 26.50
C ALA A 47 -5.90 -9.09 27.83
N ARG A 48 -6.06 -8.17 28.79
CA ARG A 48 -5.38 -8.21 30.09
C ARG A 48 -6.20 -8.86 31.19
N HIS A 49 -7.50 -8.58 31.22
CA HIS A 49 -8.41 -8.89 32.34
C HIS A 49 -9.60 -9.78 31.93
N GLY A 50 -9.78 -10.06 30.63
CA GLY A 50 -10.84 -10.91 30.12
C GLY A 50 -12.18 -10.20 29.94
N SER A 51 -12.97 -10.01 31.00
CA SER A 51 -14.35 -9.51 30.88
C SER A 51 -14.67 -8.27 31.70
N VAL A 52 -14.06 -8.14 32.88
CA VAL A 52 -14.30 -7.06 33.84
C VAL A 52 -12.94 -6.61 34.39
N LEU A 53 -12.80 -5.32 34.67
CA LEU A 53 -11.63 -4.76 35.33
C LEU A 53 -11.55 -5.27 36.77
N PRO A 54 -10.39 -5.75 37.23
CA PRO A 54 -10.19 -6.04 38.64
C PRO A 54 -10.23 -4.74 39.45
N GLU A 55 -10.58 -4.83 40.74
CA GLU A 55 -10.54 -3.70 41.67
C GLU A 55 -9.08 -3.47 42.13
N THR A 56 -8.29 -2.92 41.21
CA THR A 56 -6.87 -2.63 41.37
C THR A 56 -6.61 -1.14 41.27
N ASP A 57 -5.44 -0.71 41.76
CA ASP A 57 -5.04 0.71 41.79
C ASP A 57 -5.01 1.38 40.41
N ASP A 58 -4.88 0.61 39.32
CA ASP A 58 -4.82 1.10 37.94
C ASP A 58 -6.18 1.11 37.22
N ALA A 59 -7.24 0.59 37.85
CA ALA A 59 -8.53 0.44 37.17
C ALA A 59 -9.22 1.78 36.89
N ASP A 60 -8.95 2.82 37.68
CA ASP A 60 -9.42 4.18 37.43
C ASP A 60 -8.82 4.78 36.14
N LEU A 61 -7.61 4.37 35.75
CA LEU A 61 -6.92 4.78 34.53
C LEU A 61 -7.67 4.30 33.29
N TYR A 62 -8.27 3.11 33.34
CA TYR A 62 -9.11 2.59 32.25
C TYR A 62 -10.41 3.38 32.10
N ILE A 63 -11.09 3.67 33.23
CA ILE A 63 -12.31 4.48 33.24
C ILE A 63 -12.01 5.88 32.69
N ARG A 64 -10.87 6.46 33.11
CA ARG A 64 -10.36 7.73 32.60
C ARG A 64 -10.11 7.66 31.10
N ALA A 65 -9.33 6.70 30.61
CA ALA A 65 -9.06 6.54 29.18
C ALA A 65 -10.35 6.42 28.35
N ALA A 66 -11.34 5.66 28.84
CA ALA A 66 -12.63 5.49 28.17
C ALA A 66 -13.41 6.81 28.10
N ALA A 67 -13.55 7.53 29.23
CA ALA A 67 -14.24 8.81 29.28
C ALA A 67 -13.60 9.87 28.36
N PHE A 68 -12.28 9.95 28.37
CA PHE A 68 -11.51 10.89 27.55
C PHE A 68 -11.40 10.52 26.06
N SER A 69 -12.08 9.45 25.64
CA SER A 69 -12.30 9.15 24.22
C SER A 69 -13.34 10.08 23.59
N CYS A 70 -14.12 10.83 24.39
CA CYS A 70 -15.10 11.84 23.95
C CYS A 70 -16.16 11.30 22.98
N THR A 71 -16.64 10.07 23.22
CA THR A 71 -17.68 9.43 22.41
C THR A 71 -19.09 9.96 22.66
N GLY A 72 -19.30 10.69 23.77
CA GLY A 72 -20.62 11.01 24.29
C GLY A 72 -21.32 9.80 24.95
N GLN A 73 -20.59 8.70 25.19
CA GLN A 73 -21.10 7.52 25.87
C GLN A 73 -21.44 7.84 27.33
N ASP A 74 -22.53 7.26 27.82
CA ASP A 74 -22.83 7.27 29.25
C ASP A 74 -21.81 6.39 30.01
N MET A 75 -20.95 7.05 30.77
CA MET A 75 -19.90 6.38 31.55
C MET A 75 -20.46 5.51 32.67
N ARG A 76 -21.68 5.78 33.18
CA ARG A 76 -22.32 4.90 34.17
C ARG A 76 -22.66 3.55 33.56
N GLN A 77 -23.29 3.56 32.37
CA GLN A 77 -23.60 2.34 31.64
C GLN A 77 -22.33 1.59 31.19
N TRP A 78 -21.29 2.33 30.79
CA TRP A 78 -20.03 1.71 30.41
C TRP A 78 -19.35 1.04 31.61
N CYS A 79 -19.29 1.71 32.77
CA CYS A 79 -18.72 1.12 33.99
C CYS A 79 -19.57 -0.02 34.53
N ALA A 80 -20.90 0.02 34.44
CA ALA A 80 -21.75 -1.09 34.85
C ALA A 80 -21.37 -2.43 34.17
N ARG A 81 -20.79 -2.37 32.96
CA ARG A 81 -20.26 -3.54 32.26
C ARG A 81 -18.82 -3.85 32.63
N TRP A 82 -17.95 -2.84 32.67
CA TRP A 82 -16.50 -3.04 32.70
C TRP A 82 -15.87 -2.89 34.08
N ALA A 83 -16.49 -2.13 34.98
CA ALA A 83 -16.05 -1.88 36.36
C ALA A 83 -17.28 -1.69 37.27
N PRO A 84 -18.07 -2.74 37.53
CA PRO A 84 -19.33 -2.63 38.28
C PRO A 84 -19.12 -2.22 39.74
N TRP A 85 -17.92 -2.45 40.28
CA TRP A 85 -17.50 -2.02 41.61
C TRP A 85 -17.15 -0.52 41.69
N ALA A 86 -17.00 0.17 40.55
CA ALA A 86 -16.57 1.56 40.53
C ALA A 86 -17.62 2.49 41.17
N SER A 87 -17.20 3.26 42.16
CA SER A 87 -18.07 4.19 42.87
C SER A 87 -18.73 5.21 41.90
N PRO A 88 -20.06 5.47 42.03
CA PRO A 88 -20.75 6.47 41.22
C PRO A 88 -20.12 7.86 41.27
N ASP A 89 -19.49 8.23 42.39
CA ASP A 89 -18.84 9.52 42.57
C ASP A 89 -17.54 9.62 41.78
N LEU A 90 -16.75 8.55 41.76
CA LEU A 90 -15.56 8.44 40.91
C LEU A 90 -15.92 8.56 39.43
N ILE A 91 -16.96 7.83 39.00
CA ILE A 91 -17.45 7.88 37.61
C ILE A 91 -17.89 9.29 37.25
N LYS A 92 -18.62 9.97 38.14
CA LYS A 92 -19.08 11.35 37.93
C LYS A 92 -17.91 12.33 37.87
N LEU A 93 -16.92 12.19 38.74
CA LEU A 93 -15.71 13.02 38.75
C LEU A 93 -14.95 12.91 37.43
N ILE A 94 -14.72 11.69 36.95
CA ILE A 94 -14.02 11.44 35.68
C ILE A 94 -14.84 11.94 34.49
N ALA A 95 -16.14 11.65 34.45
CA ALA A 95 -17.02 12.06 33.34
C ALA A 95 -17.14 13.59 33.23
N THR A 96 -17.26 14.29 34.36
CA THR A 96 -17.28 15.77 34.37
C THR A 96 -15.95 16.37 33.92
N ALA A 97 -14.81 15.77 34.31
CA ALA A 97 -13.50 16.19 33.81
C ALA A 97 -13.34 15.96 32.30
N ALA A 98 -13.86 14.83 31.77
CA ALA A 98 -13.84 14.53 30.34
C ALA A 98 -14.73 15.47 29.53
N ALA A 99 -15.92 15.81 30.03
CA ALA A 99 -16.86 16.72 29.36
C ALA A 99 -16.32 18.14 29.16
N LYS A 100 -15.38 18.59 30.02
CA LYS A 100 -14.71 19.89 29.88
C LYS A 100 -13.72 19.95 28.71
N ARG A 101 -13.30 18.81 28.14
CA ARG A 101 -12.32 18.78 27.05
C ARG A 101 -13.01 18.85 25.69
N ARG A 102 -12.51 19.76 24.85
CA ARG A 102 -12.94 19.89 23.44
C ARG A 102 -12.46 18.72 22.57
N HIS A 103 -11.30 18.15 22.92
CA HIS A 103 -10.61 17.15 22.11
C HIS A 103 -10.33 15.89 22.94
N MET A 104 -10.38 14.73 22.28
CA MET A 104 -9.99 13.48 22.91
C MET A 104 -8.53 13.51 23.36
N MET A 105 -8.19 12.67 24.33
CA MET A 105 -6.80 12.49 24.74
C MET A 105 -5.94 12.00 23.56
N SER A 106 -4.72 12.51 23.46
CA SER A 106 -3.78 12.11 22.42
C SER A 106 -3.52 10.60 22.48
N ALA A 107 -3.18 10.01 21.33
CA ALA A 107 -2.90 8.57 21.23
C ALA A 107 -1.78 8.13 22.20
N ASN A 108 -0.74 8.97 22.36
CA ASN A 108 0.35 8.72 23.29
C ASN A 108 -0.05 8.93 24.75
N GLY A 109 -0.93 9.90 25.04
CA GLY A 109 -1.44 10.10 26.39
C GLY A 109 -2.19 8.87 26.90
N VAL A 110 -3.05 8.29 26.06
CA VAL A 110 -3.76 7.04 26.41
C VAL A 110 -2.78 5.86 26.52
N ALA A 111 -1.81 5.77 25.60
CA ALA A 111 -0.84 4.67 25.63
C ALA A 111 0.06 4.72 26.87
N GLY A 112 0.50 5.91 27.30
CA GLY A 112 1.24 6.08 28.55
C GLY A 112 0.38 5.78 29.77
N MET A 113 -0.87 6.26 29.79
CA MET A 113 -1.81 6.01 30.89
C MET A 113 -2.11 4.52 31.08
N LEU A 114 -2.26 3.76 29.99
CA LEU A 114 -2.56 2.33 30.05
C LEU A 114 -1.31 1.45 29.90
N MET A 115 -0.10 2.04 29.84
CA MET A 115 1.16 1.32 29.63
C MET A 115 1.09 0.33 28.44
N VAL A 116 0.58 0.79 27.29
CA VAL A 116 0.44 -0.03 26.08
C VAL A 116 1.78 -0.07 25.35
N SER A 117 2.40 -1.24 25.22
CA SER A 117 3.64 -1.43 24.46
C SER A 117 3.41 -1.53 22.95
N MET A 118 4.46 -1.39 22.14
CA MET A 118 4.39 -1.54 20.69
C MET A 118 4.07 -2.97 20.27
N GLU A 119 4.53 -3.94 21.05
CA GLU A 119 4.17 -5.34 20.89
C GLU A 119 2.67 -5.54 21.09
N GLU A 120 2.12 -5.08 22.23
CA GLU A 120 0.70 -5.19 22.53
C GLU A 120 -0.16 -4.45 21.50
N ARG A 121 0.25 -3.23 21.12
CA ARG A 121 -0.40 -2.45 20.08
C ARG A 121 -0.48 -3.21 18.76
N THR A 122 0.60 -3.88 18.37
CA THR A 122 0.67 -4.66 17.13
C THR A 122 -0.18 -5.93 17.24
N ARG A 123 -0.07 -6.67 18.35
CA ARG A 123 -0.80 -7.90 18.63
C ARG A 123 -2.32 -7.69 18.65
N LEU A 124 -2.80 -6.60 19.23
CA LEU A 124 -4.23 -6.27 19.32
C LEU A 124 -4.77 -5.47 18.12
N GLY A 125 -3.89 -5.07 17.20
CA GLY A 125 -4.24 -4.27 16.02
C GLY A 125 -4.84 -2.91 16.39
N LEU A 126 -4.23 -2.21 17.34
CA LEU A 126 -4.69 -0.88 17.78
C LEU A 126 -4.22 0.19 16.81
N ASN A 127 -5.16 1.01 16.31
CA ASN A 127 -4.90 2.07 15.35
C ASN A 127 -4.93 3.46 15.99
N THR A 128 -5.81 3.67 16.96
CA THR A 128 -6.01 4.97 17.60
C THR A 128 -5.16 5.16 18.85
N ILE A 129 -4.77 4.09 19.53
CA ILE A 129 -3.86 4.14 20.69
C ILE A 129 -2.40 4.08 20.21
N GLY A 130 -1.53 4.88 20.84
CA GLY A 130 -0.10 4.86 20.61
C GLY A 130 0.58 3.67 21.30
N ALA A 131 1.86 3.83 21.60
CA ALA A 131 2.63 2.95 22.46
C ALA A 131 3.57 3.76 23.37
N CYS A 132 3.87 3.25 24.57
CA CYS A 132 4.66 3.96 25.58
C CYS A 132 6.16 3.64 25.53
N ASP A 133 6.55 2.51 24.94
CA ASP A 133 7.92 1.96 24.86
C ASP A 133 8.73 2.46 23.66
N MET A 134 8.11 3.18 22.73
CA MET A 134 8.78 3.70 21.53
C MET A 134 8.32 5.13 21.19
N SER A 135 9.24 5.92 20.65
CA SER A 135 8.94 7.30 20.25
C SER A 135 7.98 7.34 19.06
N LEU A 136 7.36 8.50 18.83
CA LEU A 136 6.51 8.70 17.64
C LEU A 136 7.31 8.53 16.34
N GLN A 137 8.57 8.96 16.33
CA GLN A 137 9.44 8.90 15.15
C GLN A 137 9.75 7.44 14.78
N ASP A 138 10.22 6.64 15.74
CA ASP A 138 10.56 5.23 15.51
C ASP A 138 9.36 4.44 14.99
N ARG A 139 8.15 4.72 15.52
CA ARG A 139 6.92 4.07 15.03
C ARG A 139 6.57 4.45 13.59
N GLN A 140 6.81 5.70 13.20
CA GLN A 140 6.60 6.14 11.82
C GLN A 140 7.60 5.47 10.89
N GLU A 141 8.86 5.35 11.29
CA GLU A 141 9.90 4.65 10.54
C GLU A 141 9.57 3.17 10.37
N LEU A 142 9.19 2.48 11.45
CA LEU A 142 8.78 1.08 11.40
C LEU A 142 7.57 0.89 10.46
N THR A 143 6.60 1.81 10.50
CA THR A 143 5.44 1.78 9.59
C THR A 143 5.86 1.97 8.13
N LYS A 144 6.77 2.91 7.86
CA LYS A 144 7.34 3.13 6.51
C LYS A 144 8.10 1.90 6.02
N GLN A 145 8.91 1.27 6.87
CA GLN A 145 9.66 0.06 6.54
C GLN A 145 8.72 -1.11 6.21
N ARG A 146 7.73 -1.40 7.08
CA ARG A 146 6.72 -2.44 6.83
C ARG A 146 5.93 -2.19 5.54
N LYS A 147 5.59 -0.94 5.24
CA LYS A 147 4.93 -0.57 3.99
C LYS A 147 5.84 -0.84 2.78
N ARG A 148 7.09 -0.39 2.81
CA ARG A 148 8.07 -0.62 1.73
C ARG A 148 8.28 -2.11 1.49
N GLU A 149 8.37 -2.91 2.53
CA GLU A 149 8.49 -4.37 2.42
C GLU A 149 7.27 -5.00 1.77
N ARG A 150 6.06 -4.62 2.21
CA ARG A 150 4.82 -5.07 1.59
C ARG A 150 4.76 -4.67 0.12
N ASP A 151 5.07 -3.42 -0.21
CA ASP A 151 5.06 -2.94 -1.58
C ASP A 151 6.08 -3.70 -2.45
N ARG A 152 7.30 -3.96 -1.94
CA ARG A 152 8.30 -4.81 -2.62
C ARG A 152 7.74 -6.21 -2.89
N SER A 153 7.14 -6.85 -1.89
CA SER A 153 6.57 -8.20 -2.04
C SER A 153 5.42 -8.23 -3.06
N LEU A 154 4.56 -7.21 -3.07
CA LEU A 154 3.45 -7.10 -4.01
C LEU A 154 3.94 -6.89 -5.45
N VAL A 155 4.94 -6.03 -5.65
CA VAL A 155 5.55 -5.82 -6.97
C VAL A 155 6.21 -7.10 -7.47
N GLU A 156 6.93 -7.81 -6.61
CA GLU A 156 7.55 -9.08 -6.97
C GLU A 156 6.52 -10.15 -7.34
N GLN A 157 5.47 -10.33 -6.52
CA GLN A 157 4.37 -11.25 -6.82
C GLN A 157 3.69 -10.90 -8.16
N LYS A 158 3.44 -9.62 -8.41
CA LYS A 158 2.86 -9.15 -9.68
C LYS A 158 3.77 -9.45 -10.87
N ARG A 159 5.09 -9.29 -10.72
CA ARG A 159 6.07 -9.62 -11.79
C ARG A 159 6.08 -11.12 -12.08
N ARG A 160 6.11 -11.97 -11.04
CA ARG A 160 6.07 -13.43 -11.18
C ARG A 160 4.76 -13.89 -11.83
N ALA A 161 3.62 -13.35 -11.40
CA ALA A 161 2.31 -13.66 -11.98
C ALA A 161 2.20 -13.27 -13.47
N ALA A 162 2.92 -12.21 -13.89
CA ALA A 162 3.03 -11.82 -15.30
C ALA A 162 4.06 -12.64 -16.10
N GLY A 163 4.63 -13.71 -15.52
CA GLY A 163 5.63 -14.55 -16.18
C GLY A 163 6.97 -13.85 -16.45
N LYS A 164 7.26 -12.74 -15.75
CA LYS A 164 8.55 -12.05 -15.94
C LYS A 164 9.67 -12.88 -15.33
N VAL A 165 10.65 -13.21 -16.16
CA VAL A 165 11.89 -13.89 -15.76
C VAL A 165 12.59 -13.08 -14.67
N ASP A 166 13.13 -13.77 -13.68
CA ASP A 166 13.89 -13.13 -12.62
C ASP A 166 15.19 -12.53 -13.19
N ARG A 167 15.79 -11.60 -12.44
CA ARG A 167 16.99 -10.92 -12.92
C ARG A 167 18.17 -11.89 -13.07
N ALA A 168 18.27 -12.89 -12.20
CA ALA A 168 19.34 -13.87 -12.22
C ALA A 168 19.29 -14.74 -13.48
N SER A 169 18.13 -15.31 -13.82
CA SER A 169 17.98 -16.12 -15.03
C SER A 169 18.09 -15.27 -16.29
N TYR A 170 17.61 -14.02 -16.27
CA TYR A 170 17.82 -13.10 -17.40
C TYR A 170 19.32 -12.83 -17.63
N LEU A 171 20.07 -12.54 -16.57
CA LEU A 171 21.51 -12.29 -16.67
C LEU A 171 22.28 -13.54 -17.09
N ALA A 172 21.90 -14.73 -16.62
CA ALA A 172 22.49 -16.00 -17.04
C ALA A 172 22.24 -16.25 -18.54
N ALA A 173 21.01 -16.06 -19.01
CA ALA A 173 20.66 -16.22 -20.43
C ALA A 173 21.34 -15.20 -21.36
N HIS A 174 21.77 -14.04 -20.83
CA HIS A 174 22.41 -12.95 -21.60
C HIS A 174 23.89 -12.76 -21.25
N ALA A 175 24.54 -13.78 -20.67
CA ALA A 175 25.94 -13.71 -20.22
C ALA A 175 26.95 -13.46 -21.35
N VAL A 176 26.60 -13.81 -22.59
CA VAL A 176 27.44 -13.64 -23.80
C VAL A 176 28.00 -12.22 -23.95
N SER A 177 27.22 -11.17 -23.62
CA SER A 177 27.71 -9.79 -23.72
C SER A 177 28.68 -9.42 -22.59
N ARG A 178 28.59 -10.07 -21.43
CA ARG A 178 29.47 -9.86 -20.28
C ARG A 178 30.78 -10.63 -20.43
N ASP A 179 30.69 -11.87 -20.89
CA ASP A 179 31.82 -12.79 -20.99
C ASP A 179 32.67 -12.50 -22.25
N LYS A 180 32.12 -11.69 -23.18
CA LYS A 180 32.79 -11.15 -24.37
C LYS A 180 33.71 -12.15 -25.10
N PRO A 181 33.18 -13.31 -25.52
CA PRO A 181 33.96 -14.38 -26.13
C PRO A 181 34.76 -13.93 -27.38
N TRP A 182 34.29 -12.90 -28.08
CA TRP A 182 34.98 -12.34 -29.25
C TRP A 182 36.35 -11.71 -28.91
N GLU A 183 36.57 -11.23 -27.69
CA GLU A 183 37.89 -10.74 -27.27
C GLU A 183 38.88 -11.91 -27.14
N VAL A 184 38.42 -13.06 -26.65
CA VAL A 184 39.22 -14.30 -26.53
C VAL A 184 39.54 -14.88 -27.90
N GLU A 185 38.58 -14.87 -28.82
CA GLU A 185 38.77 -15.33 -30.20
C GLU A 185 39.57 -14.33 -31.07
N GLY A 186 39.91 -13.14 -30.53
CA GLY A 186 40.65 -12.11 -31.28
C GLY A 186 39.88 -11.50 -32.46
N ILE A 187 38.55 -11.53 -32.42
CA ILE A 187 37.68 -11.12 -33.52
C ILE A 187 36.76 -9.98 -33.08
N SER A 188 36.33 -9.12 -34.01
CA SER A 188 35.40 -8.04 -33.68
C SER A 188 34.04 -8.59 -33.19
N ARG A 189 33.43 -7.92 -32.21
CA ARG A 189 32.08 -8.23 -31.69
C ARG A 189 31.05 -8.43 -32.82
N ARG A 190 31.08 -7.55 -33.83
CA ARG A 190 30.15 -7.61 -34.98
C ARG A 190 30.33 -8.90 -35.77
N THR A 191 31.58 -9.31 -36.00
CA THR A 191 31.90 -10.54 -36.74
C THR A 191 31.50 -11.78 -35.95
N TRP A 192 31.71 -11.80 -34.62
CA TRP A 192 31.33 -12.92 -33.75
C TRP A 192 29.81 -13.17 -33.77
N TYR A 193 28.98 -12.13 -33.59
CA TYR A 193 27.52 -12.27 -33.68
C TYR A 193 27.04 -12.72 -35.08
N ARG A 194 27.69 -12.25 -36.16
CA ARG A 194 27.37 -12.69 -37.53
C ARG A 194 27.68 -14.16 -37.80
N ARG A 195 28.67 -14.74 -37.10
CA ARG A 195 29.00 -16.17 -37.18
C ARG A 195 27.99 -17.03 -36.40
N GLY A 196 27.52 -16.53 -35.24
CA GLY A 196 26.58 -17.25 -34.37
C GLY A 196 25.12 -17.22 -34.82
N THR A 197 24.67 -16.17 -35.50
CA THR A 197 23.39 -16.18 -36.22
C THR A 197 23.61 -16.90 -37.53
N GLY A 198 23.21 -18.17 -37.59
CA GLY A 198 23.49 -19.11 -38.69
C GLY A 198 23.49 -18.46 -40.07
N GLN A 199 24.49 -18.88 -40.86
CA GLN A 199 24.66 -18.68 -42.30
C GLN A 199 23.45 -18.02 -42.94
N SER A 200 23.59 -16.76 -43.36
CA SER A 200 22.71 -16.21 -44.39
C SER A 200 22.65 -17.25 -45.50
N ARG A 201 21.49 -17.88 -45.70
CA ARG A 201 21.22 -18.82 -46.80
C ARG A 201 21.42 -18.04 -48.09
N VAL A 202 22.66 -18.01 -48.57
CA VAL A 202 22.97 -17.63 -49.94
C VAL A 202 22.54 -18.83 -50.76
N GLU A 203 21.30 -18.80 -51.23
CA GLU A 203 20.91 -19.68 -52.32
C GLU A 203 21.70 -19.26 -53.55
N VAL A 204 22.80 -19.97 -53.80
CA VAL A 204 23.42 -20.00 -55.11
C VAL A 204 22.48 -20.80 -56.01
N LEU A 205 21.56 -20.13 -56.69
CA LEU A 205 20.78 -20.73 -57.79
C LEU A 205 21.35 -20.21 -59.12
N HIS A 206 22.11 -21.10 -59.78
CA HIS A 206 22.25 -21.26 -61.24
C HIS A 206 22.76 -20.04 -62.04
N THR A 207 24.07 -19.94 -62.26
CA THR A 207 24.72 -20.27 -63.56
C THR A 207 23.81 -20.91 -64.63
N GLY A 208 23.60 -20.18 -65.73
CA GLY A 208 23.19 -20.72 -67.03
C GLY A 208 21.70 -20.58 -67.39
N GLY A 209 21.38 -19.57 -68.21
CA GLY A 209 20.09 -19.49 -68.89
C GLY A 209 19.73 -18.07 -69.32
N ASP A 210 20.19 -17.67 -70.51
CA ASP A 210 19.68 -16.50 -71.22
C ASP A 210 18.18 -16.69 -71.48
N THR A 211 17.32 -16.00 -70.72
CA THR A 211 15.90 -15.84 -71.03
C THR A 211 15.63 -14.40 -71.38
N LEU A 212 15.24 -14.18 -72.65
CA LEU A 212 14.77 -12.89 -73.15
C LEU A 212 13.50 -12.46 -72.40
N VAL A 213 13.57 -11.31 -71.74
CA VAL A 213 12.46 -10.67 -71.03
C VAL A 213 11.54 -9.99 -72.05
N PRO A 214 10.22 -10.29 -72.10
CA PRO A 214 9.27 -9.49 -72.86
C PRO A 214 9.11 -8.12 -72.20
N THR A 215 9.37 -7.06 -72.96
CA THR A 215 9.19 -5.66 -72.58
C THR A 215 7.72 -5.40 -72.21
N ILE A 216 7.45 -5.23 -70.92
CA ILE A 216 6.16 -4.71 -70.43
C ILE A 216 6.19 -3.18 -70.55
N PRO A 217 5.16 -2.51 -71.09
CA PRO A 217 5.12 -1.05 -71.18
C PRO A 217 4.94 -0.40 -69.79
N PRO A 218 5.41 0.86 -69.61
CA PRO A 218 5.37 1.52 -68.30
C PRO A 218 3.95 1.86 -67.87
N VAL A 219 3.55 1.36 -66.70
CA VAL A 219 2.31 1.74 -66.00
C VAL A 219 2.55 3.10 -65.30
N PRO A 220 1.59 4.05 -65.34
CA PRO A 220 1.79 5.37 -64.77
C PRO A 220 1.89 5.33 -63.24
N VAL A 221 2.88 6.07 -62.71
CA VAL A 221 3.11 6.29 -61.29
C VAL A 221 2.00 7.17 -60.72
N ILE A 222 1.06 6.57 -59.99
CA ILE A 222 0.11 7.31 -59.15
C ILE A 222 0.82 7.64 -57.83
N SER A 223 1.13 8.92 -57.64
CA SER A 223 1.64 9.45 -56.37
C SER A 223 0.54 9.36 -55.30
N LYS A 224 0.80 8.60 -54.23
CA LYS A 224 -0.06 8.63 -53.03
C LYS A 224 0.32 9.86 -52.21
N GLN A 225 -0.52 10.88 -52.27
CA GLN A 225 -0.50 11.99 -51.34
C GLN A 225 -0.77 11.49 -49.91
N SER A 226 0.14 11.79 -48.99
CA SER A 226 -0.01 11.54 -47.57
C SER A 226 -0.96 12.56 -46.94
N SER A 227 -2.16 12.13 -46.54
CA SER A 227 -3.07 12.91 -45.70
C SER A 227 -3.43 12.14 -44.43
N GLY A 228 -2.44 11.98 -43.54
CA GLY A 228 -2.65 11.51 -42.17
C GLY A 228 -2.69 12.67 -41.19
N LYS A 229 -3.87 13.23 -40.92
CA LYS A 229 -4.09 14.12 -39.77
C LYS A 229 -3.90 13.31 -38.48
N ALA A 230 -2.76 13.51 -37.80
CA ALA A 230 -2.54 13.02 -36.45
C ALA A 230 -3.28 13.91 -35.44
N GLY A 231 -4.39 13.41 -34.89
CA GLY A 231 -5.02 13.98 -33.71
C GLY A 231 -4.14 13.76 -32.47
N ARG A 232 -3.44 14.80 -32.03
CA ARG A 232 -2.80 14.86 -30.70
C ARG A 232 -3.87 15.01 -29.62
N ARG A 233 -4.04 13.99 -28.77
CA ARG A 233 -4.43 14.17 -27.36
C ARG A 233 -3.37 13.48 -26.51
N GLY A 234 -2.35 14.25 -26.14
CA GLY A 234 -1.40 13.88 -25.10
C GLY A 234 -1.91 14.41 -23.76
N SER A 235 -2.14 13.51 -22.82
CA SER A 235 -2.26 13.82 -21.39
C SER A 235 -1.40 12.81 -20.67
N GLY A 236 -0.17 13.22 -20.39
CA GLY A 236 0.84 12.41 -19.71
C GLY A 236 1.82 13.35 -19.05
N ASP A 237 1.44 13.88 -17.88
CA ASP A 237 2.32 14.60 -16.99
C ASP A 237 3.32 13.62 -16.35
N HIS A 238 4.45 13.42 -17.01
CA HIS A 238 5.67 12.88 -16.40
C HIS A 238 6.81 13.87 -16.69
N PRO A 239 7.40 14.52 -15.67
CA PRO A 239 8.62 15.28 -15.86
C PRO A 239 9.82 14.34 -16.07
N PRO A 240 10.80 14.73 -16.91
CA PRO A 240 11.87 13.87 -17.38
C PRO A 240 12.97 13.67 -16.33
N ALA A 241 13.64 12.51 -16.46
CA ALA A 241 14.86 12.16 -15.75
C ALA A 241 15.98 13.19 -15.97
N GLY A 242 16.64 13.61 -14.89
CA GLY A 242 17.86 14.41 -14.92
C GLY A 242 18.64 14.24 -13.62
N TYR A 243 19.96 14.19 -13.75
CA TYR A 243 21.00 14.03 -12.72
C TYR A 243 21.40 12.61 -12.32
N GLN A 244 22.17 12.01 -13.23
CA GLN A 244 23.38 11.29 -12.87
C GLN A 244 24.39 12.31 -12.28
N GLY A 245 24.84 12.09 -11.05
CA GLY A 245 25.96 12.77 -10.42
C GLY A 245 26.82 11.70 -9.74
N ALA A 246 28.08 11.64 -10.14
CA ALA A 246 29.04 10.59 -9.81
C ALA A 246 29.36 10.50 -8.31
N ALA A 247 29.73 9.29 -7.87
CA ALA A 247 30.42 9.07 -6.61
C ALA A 247 31.84 9.67 -6.68
N PRO A 248 32.33 10.37 -5.66
CA PRO A 248 33.76 10.65 -5.54
C PRO A 248 34.48 9.44 -4.91
N HIS A 249 35.45 8.92 -5.66
CA HIS A 249 36.48 8.01 -5.18
C HIS A 249 37.37 8.70 -4.14
N GLY A 250 37.86 7.94 -3.17
CA GLY A 250 38.66 8.44 -2.06
C GLY A 250 40.12 8.78 -2.42
N SER A 251 40.66 9.69 -1.61
CA SER A 251 42.07 9.91 -1.28
C SER A 251 42.03 10.34 0.20
N GLY A 252 42.63 9.64 1.17
CA GLY A 252 44.07 9.55 1.38
C GLY A 252 44.50 10.57 2.46
N ASP A 253 44.79 10.06 3.66
CA ASP A 253 45.61 10.61 4.75
C ASP A 253 45.23 11.94 5.44
N LYS A 254 45.01 11.89 6.77
CA LYS A 254 46.08 12.11 7.77
C LYS A 254 45.58 11.94 9.20
N ILE A 255 46.29 11.09 9.90
CA ILE A 255 46.38 10.96 11.35
C ILE A 255 47.05 12.25 11.86
N ASN A 256 46.54 12.87 12.92
CA ASN A 256 47.31 13.74 13.80
C ASN A 256 46.86 13.47 15.24
N GLU A 257 47.76 12.81 15.97
CA GLU A 257 47.92 12.93 17.42
C GLU A 257 48.40 14.34 17.75
N GLU A 258 47.90 14.92 18.85
CA GLU A 258 48.59 15.80 19.83
C GLU A 258 47.48 16.27 20.81
N ALA A 259 47.47 15.78 22.06
CA ALA A 259 48.26 16.27 23.19
C ALA A 259 47.90 17.72 23.60
N ALA A 260 46.99 17.82 24.57
CA ALA A 260 47.00 18.80 25.66
C ALA A 260 46.12 18.27 26.80
#